data_AF-A0A2Z4JFB0-F1
#
_entry.id   AF-A0A2Z4JFB0-F1
#
_cell.length_a   1.000
_cell.length_b   1.000
_cell.length_c   1.000
_cell.angle_alpha   90.00
_cell.angle_beta   90.00
_cell.angle_gamma   90.00
#
_symmetry.space_group_name_H-M   'P 1'
#
loop_
_entity.id
_entity.type
_entity.pdbx_description
1 polymer ?
#
loop_
_entity_poly.entity_id
_entity_poly.type
_entity_poly.pdbx_seq_one_letter_code
_entity_poly.pdbx_strand_id
1 'polypeptide(L)'
;MTTAASAEGRLSYEPDPDDATPLQRAVNALAREIRHYHFPGDGCLPEEDRPMVRLAGVMVLRPMLLPSGMEETYEEACERLGVEARAEGWALWNTWGKGGARVTMVVSSVDTTEGLLANWARGRHVYPVTPVPSQIARIRQGWAGPMTFSPFGAERLGLTGQ
;
A
#
# COMPACT_ATOMS: atom_id res chain seq x y z
N MET A 1 20.84 -1.89 -14.66
CA MET A 1 22.11 -1.17 -14.54
C MET A 1 22.73 -1.51 -13.20
N THR A 2 23.75 -2.35 -13.19
CA THR A 2 24.61 -2.58 -12.02
C THR A 2 25.55 -1.39 -11.91
N THR A 3 25.43 -0.60 -10.85
CA THR A 3 26.42 0.45 -10.55
C THR A 3 27.64 -0.18 -9.88
N ALA A 4 28.80 0.47 -9.94
CA ALA A 4 30.05 -0.05 -9.38
C ALA A 4 29.91 -0.51 -7.92
N ALA A 5 29.08 0.17 -7.14
CA ALA A 5 28.83 -0.19 -5.74
C ALA A 5 28.05 -1.50 -5.55
N SER A 6 27.20 -1.90 -6.51
CA SER A 6 26.55 -3.22 -6.52
C SER A 6 27.53 -4.34 -6.85
N ALA A 7 28.55 -4.07 -7.68
CA ALA A 7 29.57 -5.04 -8.07
C ALA A 7 30.60 -5.30 -6.95
N GLU A 8 30.77 -4.35 -6.02
CA GLU A 8 31.68 -4.46 -4.87
C GLU A 8 31.02 -5.08 -3.63
N GLY A 9 29.75 -5.47 -3.69
CA GLY A 9 29.01 -6.03 -2.55
C GLY A 9 28.77 -5.02 -1.40
N ARG A 10 28.98 -3.72 -1.65
CA ARG A 10 28.93 -2.66 -0.61
C ARG A 10 27.57 -2.03 -0.42
N LEU A 11 26.63 -2.28 -1.34
CA LEU A 11 25.25 -1.83 -1.27
C LEU A 11 24.35 -3.07 -1.30
N SER A 12 23.74 -3.36 -0.15
CA SER A 12 22.78 -4.46 0.00
C SER A 12 21.39 -3.91 0.29
N TYR A 13 20.38 -4.55 -0.29
CA TYR A 13 18.97 -4.29 0.02
C TYR A 13 18.39 -5.29 1.03
N GLU A 14 19.17 -6.31 1.39
CA GLU A 14 18.88 -7.30 2.41
C GLU A 14 19.23 -6.77 3.81
N PRO A 15 18.86 -7.48 4.90
CA PRO A 15 19.37 -7.19 6.23
C PRO A 15 20.89 -7.03 6.22
N ASP A 16 21.39 -6.06 6.99
CA ASP A 16 22.82 -5.81 7.06
C ASP A 16 23.52 -7.05 7.67
N PRO A 17 24.63 -7.53 7.08
CA PRO A 17 25.36 -8.65 7.65
C PRO A 17 25.95 -8.28 9.01
N ASP A 18 26.20 -9.28 9.85
CA ASP A 18 26.64 -9.10 11.23
C ASP A 18 27.95 -8.27 11.33
N ASP A 19 28.82 -8.38 10.33
CA ASP A 19 30.11 -7.69 10.22
C ASP A 19 30.04 -6.29 9.56
N ALA A 20 28.85 -5.80 9.21
CA ALA A 20 28.69 -4.49 8.59
C ALA A 20 29.16 -3.35 9.52
N THR A 21 29.99 -2.46 8.99
CA THR A 21 30.42 -1.25 9.71
C THR A 21 29.25 -0.28 9.93
N PRO A 22 29.34 0.64 10.93
CA PRO A 22 28.30 1.65 11.14
C PRO A 22 27.99 2.50 9.91
N LEU A 23 29.01 2.87 9.12
CA LEU A 23 28.83 3.63 7.88
C LEU A 23 28.10 2.79 6.80
N GLN A 24 28.45 1.52 6.65
CA GLN A 24 27.76 0.62 5.70
C GLN A 24 26.30 0.44 6.07
N ARG A 25 25.98 0.25 7.37
CA ARG A 25 24.59 0.19 7.83
C ARG A 25 23.83 1.47 7.53
N ALA A 26 24.43 2.64 7.74
CA ALA A 26 23.82 3.93 7.43
C ALA A 26 23.59 4.11 5.91
N VAL A 27 24.54 3.73 5.07
CA VAL A 27 24.43 3.81 3.60
C VAL A 27 23.39 2.82 3.08
N ASN A 28 23.36 1.59 3.59
CA ASN A 28 22.35 0.59 3.21
C ASN A 28 20.95 1.03 3.67
N ALA A 29 20.83 1.58 4.89
CA ALA A 29 19.57 2.17 5.37
C ALA A 29 19.11 3.28 4.42
N LEU A 30 19.99 4.24 4.12
CA LEU A 30 19.68 5.32 3.18
C LEU A 30 19.31 4.80 1.78
N ALA A 31 19.99 3.78 1.28
CA ALA A 31 19.69 3.19 -0.02
C ALA A 31 18.36 2.42 -0.05
N ARG A 32 17.98 1.78 1.06
CA ARG A 32 16.65 1.18 1.24
C ARG A 32 15.57 2.27 1.25
N GLU A 33 15.79 3.36 1.98
CA GLU A 33 14.88 4.52 2.02
C GLU A 33 14.70 5.15 0.64
N ILE A 34 15.79 5.52 -0.05
CA ILE A 34 15.74 6.21 -1.36
C ILE A 34 15.08 5.36 -2.46
N ARG A 35 15.08 4.03 -2.34
CA ARG A 35 14.48 3.14 -3.35
C ARG A 35 12.96 2.99 -3.21
N HIS A 36 12.40 3.39 -2.07
CA HIS A 36 10.96 3.39 -1.86
C HIS A 36 10.37 4.64 -2.49
N TYR A 37 9.26 4.47 -3.22
CA TYR A 37 8.47 5.64 -3.55
C TYR A 37 7.80 6.09 -2.26
N HIS A 38 8.25 7.22 -1.71
CA HIS A 38 7.68 7.77 -0.49
C HIS A 38 6.29 8.34 -0.73
N PHE A 39 5.39 8.11 0.21
CA PHE A 39 4.01 8.60 0.14
C PHE A 39 3.49 8.95 1.55
N PRO A 40 2.48 9.82 1.68
CA PRO A 40 1.92 10.15 2.99
C PRO A 40 1.44 8.90 3.72
N GLY A 41 1.92 8.65 4.95
CA GLY A 41 1.62 7.44 5.71
C GLY A 41 2.39 6.18 5.29
N ASP A 42 3.54 6.31 4.61
CA ASP A 42 4.48 5.21 4.36
C ASP A 42 5.31 4.80 5.59
N GLY A 43 5.23 5.58 6.68
CA GLY A 43 5.95 5.36 7.93
C GLY A 43 7.40 5.86 7.95
N CYS A 44 7.85 6.55 6.90
CA CYS A 44 9.22 7.08 6.79
C CYS A 44 9.38 8.44 7.48
N LEU A 45 8.31 9.23 7.57
CA LEU A 45 8.24 10.37 8.47
C LEU A 45 7.81 9.87 9.87
N PRO A 46 8.26 10.51 10.97
CA PRO A 46 7.77 10.27 12.32
C PRO A 46 6.32 10.76 12.47
N GLU A 47 5.43 10.22 11.66
CA GLU A 47 3.99 10.37 11.76
C GLU A 47 3.50 9.35 12.79
N GLU A 48 3.71 9.67 14.07
CA GLU A 48 3.03 9.13 15.27
C GLU A 48 2.76 7.60 15.29
N ASP A 49 3.32 6.83 16.24
CA ASP A 49 3.08 5.43 16.69
C ASP A 49 1.88 4.59 16.15
N ARG A 50 1.48 4.76 14.89
CA ARG A 50 0.30 4.18 14.25
C ARG A 50 0.73 2.86 13.64
N PRO A 51 0.06 1.75 13.98
CA PRO A 51 0.45 0.46 13.47
C PRO A 51 0.23 0.37 11.97
N MET A 52 1.09 -0.36 11.27
CA MET A 52 0.89 -0.71 9.85
C MET A 52 -0.33 -1.60 9.66
N VAL A 53 -1.07 -1.39 8.57
CA VAL A 53 -2.23 -2.22 8.23
C VAL A 53 -1.87 -3.20 7.13
N ARG A 54 -1.92 -4.50 7.44
CA ARG A 54 -1.83 -5.54 6.41
C ARG A 54 -3.09 -5.52 5.54
N LEU A 55 -2.91 -5.35 4.25
CA LEU A 55 -4.00 -5.34 3.27
C LEU A 55 -4.05 -6.67 2.54
N ALA A 56 -5.24 -7.12 2.20
CA ALA A 56 -5.44 -8.18 1.20
C ALA A 56 -5.29 -7.61 -0.21
N GLY A 57 -5.78 -6.39 -0.41
CA GLY A 57 -5.68 -5.66 -1.66
C GLY A 57 -6.31 -4.28 -1.53
N VAL A 58 -6.15 -3.49 -2.58
CA VAL A 58 -6.72 -2.14 -2.66
C VAL A 58 -7.39 -1.91 -4.00
N MET A 59 -8.26 -0.91 -4.01
CA MET A 59 -8.88 -0.37 -5.21
C MET A 59 -8.91 1.15 -5.08
N VAL A 60 -8.70 1.86 -6.19
CA VAL A 60 -8.85 3.32 -6.27
C VAL A 60 -10.03 3.61 -7.20
N LEU A 61 -10.97 4.43 -6.74
CA LEU A 61 -12.12 4.91 -7.49
C LEU A 61 -11.94 6.40 -7.76
N ARG A 62 -11.95 6.79 -9.04
CA ARG A 62 -11.90 8.20 -9.46
C ARG A 62 -13.01 8.50 -10.46
N PRO A 63 -13.53 9.74 -10.50
CA PRO A 63 -14.55 10.16 -11.45
C PRO A 63 -14.21 9.83 -12.92
N MET A 64 -12.96 10.03 -13.32
CA MET A 64 -12.50 9.87 -14.71
C MET A 64 -11.75 8.56 -14.97
N LEU A 65 -11.56 7.74 -13.94
CA LEU A 65 -10.77 6.52 -14.04
C LEU A 65 -11.29 5.48 -13.05
N LEU A 66 -12.20 4.64 -13.54
CA LEU A 66 -12.65 3.47 -12.81
C LEU A 66 -11.78 2.25 -13.16
N PRO A 67 -11.62 1.31 -12.22
CA PRO A 67 -10.97 0.03 -12.49
C PRO A 67 -11.63 -0.69 -13.66
N SER A 68 -10.81 -1.29 -14.53
CA SER A 68 -11.31 -2.12 -15.63
C SER A 68 -12.20 -3.26 -15.10
N GLY A 69 -13.34 -3.48 -15.75
CA GLY A 69 -14.33 -4.49 -15.35
C GLY A 69 -15.42 -3.96 -14.41
N MET A 70 -15.43 -2.68 -14.05
CA MET A 70 -16.62 -2.02 -13.52
C MET A 70 -17.50 -1.52 -14.66
N GLU A 71 -18.78 -1.89 -14.61
CA GLU A 71 -19.83 -1.35 -15.49
C GLU A 71 -20.54 -0.14 -14.87
N GLU A 72 -20.47 0.02 -13.54
CA GLU A 72 -21.03 1.17 -12.82
C GLU A 72 -20.18 2.44 -13.03
N THR A 73 -20.83 3.60 -12.98
CA THR A 73 -20.20 4.91 -12.93
C THR A 73 -19.59 5.19 -11.55
N TYR A 74 -18.78 6.25 -11.45
CA TYR A 74 -18.15 6.61 -10.18
C TYR A 74 -19.17 7.02 -9.13
N GLU A 75 -20.21 7.74 -9.56
CA GLU A 75 -21.31 8.20 -8.73
C GLU A 75 -22.13 7.03 -8.20
N GLU A 76 -22.46 6.06 -9.06
CA GLU A 76 -23.14 4.82 -8.65
C GLU A 76 -22.28 3.99 -7.67
N ALA A 77 -20.98 3.90 -7.91
CA ALA A 77 -20.06 3.23 -7.00
C ALA A 77 -20.03 3.92 -5.62
N CYS A 78 -20.01 5.26 -5.59
CA CYS A 78 -20.07 6.04 -4.35
C CYS A 78 -21.39 5.82 -3.60
N GLU A 79 -22.52 5.85 -4.32
CA GLU A 79 -23.84 5.59 -3.75
C GLU A 79 -23.92 4.17 -3.15
N ARG A 80 -23.47 3.16 -3.89
CA ARG A 80 -23.38 1.76 -3.42
C ARG A 80 -22.49 1.61 -2.19
N LEU A 81 -21.45 2.44 -2.06
CA LEU A 81 -20.55 2.48 -0.91
C LEU A 81 -21.12 3.29 0.26
N GLY A 82 -22.18 4.08 0.03
CA GLY A 82 -22.78 4.97 1.02
C GLY A 82 -21.86 6.14 1.38
N VAL A 83 -21.11 6.66 0.41
CA VAL A 83 -20.22 7.81 0.57
C VAL A 83 -20.57 8.89 -0.45
N GLU A 84 -20.29 10.14 -0.09
CA GLU A 84 -20.43 11.25 -1.02
C GLU A 84 -19.33 11.20 -2.09
N ALA A 85 -19.70 11.47 -3.34
CA ALA A 85 -18.75 11.54 -4.44
C ALA A 85 -17.79 12.72 -4.23
N ARG A 86 -16.49 12.45 -4.42
CA ARG A 86 -15.42 13.46 -4.27
C ARG A 86 -14.60 13.59 -5.53
N ALA A 87 -14.09 14.78 -5.79
CA ALA A 87 -13.22 15.05 -6.94
C ALA A 87 -11.91 14.25 -6.86
N GLU A 88 -11.33 14.11 -5.65
CA GLU A 88 -10.08 13.35 -5.46
C GLU A 88 -10.26 11.83 -5.60
N GLY A 89 -11.50 11.34 -5.47
CA GLY A 89 -11.79 9.92 -5.44
C GLY A 89 -11.83 9.32 -4.04
N TRP A 90 -11.95 7.99 -4.01
CA TRP A 90 -11.90 7.15 -2.82
C TRP A 90 -10.93 5.99 -3.01
N ALA A 91 -10.23 5.61 -1.95
CA ALA A 91 -9.50 4.35 -1.89
C ALA A 91 -10.27 3.34 -1.05
N LEU A 92 -10.28 2.08 -1.48
CA LEU A 92 -10.90 0.97 -0.77
C LEU A 92 -9.77 0.04 -0.31
N TRP A 93 -9.61 -0.09 1.00
CA TRP A 93 -8.62 -0.95 1.62
C TRP A 93 -9.29 -2.21 2.16
N ASN A 94 -9.05 -3.34 1.48
CA ASN A 94 -9.53 -4.63 1.93
C ASN A 94 -8.57 -5.20 2.96
N THR A 95 -9.04 -5.44 4.17
CA THR A 95 -8.23 -5.90 5.30
C THR A 95 -9.05 -6.84 6.20
N TRP A 96 -8.49 -7.17 7.36
CA TRP A 96 -9.14 -7.97 8.39
C TRP A 96 -9.39 -7.11 9.62
N GLY A 97 -10.63 -7.08 10.08
CA GLY A 97 -11.01 -6.53 11.38
C GLY A 97 -10.61 -7.48 12.52
N LYS A 98 -10.91 -7.06 13.75
CA LYS A 98 -10.69 -7.88 14.95
C LYS A 98 -11.40 -9.24 14.80
N GLY A 99 -10.70 -10.32 15.13
CA GLY A 99 -11.22 -11.69 14.98
C GLY A 99 -11.17 -12.23 13.54
N GLY A 100 -10.48 -11.55 12.61
CA GLY A 100 -10.28 -12.05 11.24
C GLY A 100 -11.46 -11.79 10.30
N ALA A 101 -12.44 -10.98 10.71
CA ALA A 101 -13.55 -10.60 9.85
C ALA A 101 -13.04 -9.83 8.63
N ARG A 102 -13.45 -10.22 7.42
CA ARG A 102 -13.09 -9.49 6.20
C ARG A 102 -13.84 -8.17 6.17
N VAL A 103 -13.11 -7.07 5.99
CA VAL A 103 -13.68 -5.72 5.94
C VAL A 103 -13.04 -4.89 4.83
N THR A 104 -13.80 -3.93 4.32
CA THR A 104 -13.33 -2.88 3.41
C THR A 104 -13.43 -1.54 4.12
N MET A 105 -12.33 -0.81 4.21
CA MET A 105 -12.34 0.58 4.64
C MET A 105 -12.39 1.47 3.40
N VAL A 106 -13.37 2.37 3.33
CA VAL A 106 -13.44 3.43 2.32
C VAL A 106 -12.72 4.63 2.90
N VAL A 107 -11.57 4.98 2.34
CA VAL A 107 -10.66 5.97 2.89
C VAL A 107 -10.33 7.08 1.90
N SER A 108 -10.15 8.29 2.42
CA SER A 108 -9.82 9.48 1.61
C SER A 108 -8.36 9.52 1.13
N SER A 109 -7.51 8.63 1.62
CA SER A 109 -6.07 8.55 1.36
C SER A 109 -5.75 7.96 -0.02
N VAL A 110 -6.21 8.63 -1.08
CA VAL A 110 -5.99 8.22 -2.47
C VAL A 110 -4.50 8.21 -2.81
N ASP A 111 -3.79 9.31 -2.54
CA ASP A 111 -2.36 9.44 -2.88
C ASP A 111 -1.49 8.41 -2.15
N THR A 112 -1.79 8.13 -0.88
CA THR A 112 -1.18 7.02 -0.11
C THR A 112 -1.36 5.69 -0.83
N THR A 113 -2.57 5.44 -1.35
CA THR A 113 -2.91 4.19 -2.03
C THR A 113 -2.21 4.09 -3.39
N GLU A 114 -2.07 5.21 -4.11
CA GLU A 114 -1.30 5.25 -5.36
C GLU A 114 0.18 5.00 -5.14
N GLY A 115 0.76 5.60 -4.09
CA GLY A 115 2.14 5.32 -3.70
C GLY A 115 2.36 3.86 -3.29
N LEU A 116 1.39 3.27 -2.59
CA LEU A 116 1.38 1.85 -2.26
C LEU A 116 1.37 0.97 -3.51
N LEU A 117 0.46 1.25 -4.45
CA LEU A 117 0.37 0.55 -5.73
C LEU A 117 1.66 0.68 -6.55
N ALA A 118 2.28 1.86 -6.56
CA ALA A 118 3.55 2.11 -7.25
C ALA A 118 4.69 1.26 -6.67
N ASN A 119 4.72 1.07 -5.35
CA ASN A 119 5.70 0.20 -4.70
C ASN A 119 5.41 -1.28 -4.99
N TRP A 120 4.15 -1.72 -4.91
CA TRP A 120 3.77 -3.10 -5.20
C TRP A 120 4.07 -3.51 -6.64
N ALA A 121 3.81 -2.62 -7.61
CA ALA A 121 4.17 -2.84 -9.01
C ALA A 121 5.69 -3.01 -9.23
N ARG A 122 6.51 -2.55 -8.29
CA ARG A 122 7.99 -2.72 -8.27
C ARG A 122 8.44 -3.90 -7.41
N GLY A 123 7.51 -4.75 -6.96
CA GLY A 123 7.79 -5.92 -6.12
C GLY A 123 8.15 -5.58 -4.68
N ARG A 124 7.72 -4.42 -4.16
CA ARG A 124 8.01 -4.01 -2.77
C ARG A 124 6.92 -4.44 -1.82
N HIS A 125 7.29 -5.02 -0.67
CA HIS A 125 6.37 -5.51 0.36
C HIS A 125 6.10 -4.41 1.41
N VAL A 126 5.57 -3.29 0.96
CA VAL A 126 5.22 -2.15 1.82
C VAL A 126 3.73 -2.11 2.14
N TYR A 127 3.39 -1.50 3.28
CA TYR A 127 2.02 -1.31 3.75
C TYR A 127 1.86 0.08 4.32
N PRO A 128 0.67 0.69 4.26
CA PRO A 128 0.43 1.99 4.86
C PRO A 128 0.23 1.85 6.37
N VAL A 129 0.48 2.94 7.11
CA VAL A 129 0.04 3.07 8.50
C VAL A 129 -1.50 3.09 8.59
N THR A 130 -2.02 2.80 9.79
CA THR A 130 -3.47 2.87 10.04
C THR A 130 -3.99 4.27 9.74
N PRO A 131 -5.06 4.39 8.93
CA PRO A 131 -5.63 5.69 8.61
C PRO A 131 -6.23 6.30 9.87
N VAL A 132 -6.11 7.61 10.04
CA VAL A 132 -6.76 8.29 11.16
C VAL A 132 -8.28 8.27 10.97
N PRO A 133 -9.10 8.39 12.04
CA PRO A 133 -10.56 8.30 11.93
C PRO A 133 -11.17 9.26 10.90
N SER A 134 -10.61 10.47 10.75
CA SER A 134 -11.07 11.45 9.76
C SER A 134 -10.79 11.05 8.30
N GLN A 135 -9.89 10.11 8.07
CA GLN A 135 -9.62 9.56 6.74
C GLN A 135 -10.58 8.41 6.39
N ILE A 136 -11.30 7.84 7.36
CA ILE A 136 -12.20 6.70 7.14
C ILE A 136 -13.63 7.22 6.99
N ALA A 137 -14.15 7.20 5.77
CA ALA A 137 -15.54 7.60 5.51
C ALA A 137 -16.54 6.48 5.86
N ARG A 138 -16.16 5.22 5.60
CA ARG A 138 -17.02 4.06 5.85
C ARG A 138 -16.23 2.80 6.07
N ILE A 139 -16.76 1.88 6.87
CA ILE A 139 -16.29 0.50 6.97
C ILE A 139 -17.42 -0.41 6.54
N ARG A 140 -17.13 -1.36 5.63
CA ARG A 140 -18.07 -2.35 5.13
C ARG A 140 -17.61 -3.76 5.48
N GLN A 141 -18.57 -4.64 5.71
CA GLN A 141 -18.32 -6.07 5.85
C GLN A 141 -18.05 -6.70 4.48
N GLY A 142 -17.12 -7.66 4.45
CA GLY A 142 -16.65 -8.30 3.22
C GLY A 142 -15.49 -7.54 2.58
N TRP A 143 -14.99 -8.08 1.47
CA TRP A 143 -14.04 -7.37 0.61
C TRP A 143 -14.72 -6.91 -0.66
N ALA A 144 -14.48 -5.65 -1.04
CA ALA A 144 -14.92 -5.11 -2.30
C ALA A 144 -14.03 -5.59 -3.45
N GLY A 145 -14.61 -5.80 -4.63
CA GLY A 145 -13.89 -6.14 -5.85
C GLY A 145 -14.35 -5.28 -7.04
N PRO A 146 -13.59 -5.25 -8.15
CA PRO A 146 -12.25 -5.84 -8.35
C PRO A 146 -11.13 -5.16 -7.52
N MET A 147 -10.06 -5.87 -7.16
CA MET A 147 -8.96 -5.29 -6.36
C MET A 147 -7.59 -5.65 -6.92
N THR A 148 -6.61 -4.78 -6.72
CA THR A 148 -5.19 -5.13 -6.84
C THR A 148 -4.74 -5.78 -5.55
N PHE A 149 -4.31 -7.04 -5.61
CA PHE A 149 -3.83 -7.76 -4.44
C PHE A 149 -2.53 -7.14 -3.91
N SER A 150 -2.41 -7.11 -2.58
CA SER A 150 -1.13 -6.82 -1.94
C SER A 150 -0.17 -8.01 -2.11
N PRO A 151 1.14 -7.83 -1.87
CA PRO A 151 2.08 -8.95 -1.83
C PRO A 151 1.64 -10.07 -0.88
N PHE A 152 1.17 -9.74 0.33
CA PHE A 152 0.61 -10.72 1.27
C PHE A 152 -0.68 -11.37 0.77
N GLY A 153 -1.54 -10.62 0.07
CA GLY A 153 -2.74 -11.13 -0.56
C GLY A 153 -2.41 -12.16 -1.65
N ALA A 154 -1.44 -11.84 -2.50
CA ALA A 154 -0.95 -12.71 -3.57
C ALA A 154 -0.27 -13.97 -3.02
N GLU A 155 0.58 -13.85 -1.99
CA GLU A 155 1.18 -14.98 -1.26
C GLU A 155 0.11 -15.94 -0.73
N ARG A 156 -0.94 -15.41 -0.08
CA ARG A 156 -2.04 -16.22 0.43
C ARG A 156 -2.83 -16.94 -0.66
N LEU A 157 -2.82 -16.44 -1.89
CA LEU A 157 -3.44 -17.08 -3.03
C LEU A 157 -2.49 -18.06 -3.75
N GLY A 158 -1.22 -18.15 -3.34
CA GLY A 158 -0.20 -18.93 -4.03
C GLY A 158 0.17 -18.37 -5.40
N LEU A 159 -0.04 -17.06 -5.62
CA LEU A 159 0.17 -16.38 -6.90
C LEU A 159 1.49 -15.59 -6.96
N THR A 160 2.43 -15.85 -6.07
CA THR A 160 3.79 -15.34 -6.18
C THR A 160 4.52 -16.12 -7.27
N GLY A 161 4.99 -15.43 -8.31
CA GLY A 161 5.87 -16.04 -9.31
C GLY A 161 7.08 -16.68 -8.63
N GLN A 162 7.39 -17.91 -9.00
CA GLN A 162 8.59 -18.63 -8.55
C GLN A 162 9.83 -18.09 -9.25
#